data_AF-A0AA51QZI6-F1
#
_entry.id   AF-A0AA51QZI6-F1
#
_cell.length_a   1.000
_cell.length_b   1.000
_cell.length_c   1.000
_cell.angle_alpha   90.00
_cell.angle_beta   90.00
_cell.angle_gamma   90.00
#
_symmetry.space_group_name_H-M   'P 1'
#
loop_
_entity.id
_entity.type
_entity.pdbx_description
1 polymer ?
#
loop_
_entity_poly.entity_id
_entity_poly.type
_entity_poly.pdbx_seq_one_letter_code
_entity_poly.pdbx_strand_id
1 'polypeptide(L)'
;MILTITLNPSIDRRYDVKDFEKGKIFRTNEYQYTAGGKGINVTKVINTFGDPVLATGFLGGRNGTYIIDKLAKINIENDFIFINGETRSCINIASSDGSNTEILESGPTIDEEELNKFYQLYDSLLDKYNIICASGSLPNGLPVDIYNELIKRANKKEKKFILDTSGEHLAKGIMERPYLIKPNKEELSKLIGRNINSEEDIIRGVKGFIENGIEVICISLGDKGALVFNNEYMYRVDIPKVEVMNTVGSGDSMVAGFAVSLLRGYDFESMLRLSSACGTANAMELETGKVDLDNVDKLINRIKIEKIKI
;
A
#
# COMPACT_ATOMS: atom_id res chain seq x y z
N MET A 1 -15.54 -7.20 -6.34
CA MET A 1 -15.36 -6.11 -5.37
C MET A 1 -13.99 -6.26 -4.71
N ILE A 2 -13.40 -5.14 -4.29
CA ILE A 2 -12.08 -5.11 -3.64
C ILE A 2 -12.24 -4.86 -2.14
N LEU A 3 -11.51 -5.61 -1.31
CA LEU A 3 -11.37 -5.35 0.12
C LEU A 3 -9.99 -4.79 0.39
N THR A 4 -9.90 -3.73 1.20
CA THR A 4 -8.63 -3.13 1.63
C THR A 4 -8.50 -3.24 3.14
N ILE A 5 -7.35 -3.74 3.61
CA ILE A 5 -7.07 -3.98 5.03
C ILE A 5 -5.99 -3.02 5.49
N THR A 6 -6.30 -2.24 6.53
CA THR A 6 -5.36 -1.35 7.21
C THR A 6 -5.33 -1.66 8.70
N LEU A 7 -4.35 -2.44 9.14
CA LEU A 7 -4.27 -2.88 10.54
C LEU A 7 -3.72 -1.79 11.48
N ASN A 8 -2.93 -0.84 10.98
CA ASN A 8 -2.37 0.27 11.77
C ASN A 8 -2.63 1.65 11.10
N PRO A 9 -3.90 2.06 10.95
CA PRO A 9 -4.23 3.35 10.34
C PRO A 9 -3.76 4.52 11.20
N SER A 10 -3.70 5.71 10.61
CA SER A 10 -3.21 6.92 11.28
C SER A 10 -4.04 8.13 10.91
N ILE A 11 -4.02 9.16 11.76
CA ILE A 11 -4.25 10.53 11.29
C ILE A 11 -2.90 11.08 10.84
N ASP A 12 -2.74 11.30 9.55
CA ASP A 12 -1.54 11.94 9.01
C ASP A 12 -1.71 13.44 9.16
N ARG A 13 -0.79 14.06 9.93
CA ARG A 13 -0.78 15.48 10.25
C ARG A 13 0.43 16.12 9.60
N ARG A 14 0.18 16.89 8.54
CA ARG A 14 1.19 17.70 7.88
C ARG A 14 1.16 19.12 8.42
N TYR A 15 2.33 19.64 8.78
CA TYR A 15 2.54 21.05 9.11
C TYR A 15 3.60 21.62 8.17
N ASP A 16 3.25 22.65 7.41
CA ASP A 16 4.21 23.38 6.60
C ASP A 16 4.81 24.51 7.46
N VAL A 17 6.12 24.48 7.64
CA VAL A 17 6.86 25.44 8.46
C VAL A 17 8.04 26.02 7.67
N LYS A 18 8.37 27.28 7.92
CA LYS A 18 9.56 27.91 7.35
C LYS A 18 10.76 27.68 8.25
N ASP A 19 11.88 27.29 7.65
CA ASP A 19 13.19 27.16 8.32
C ASP A 19 13.11 26.31 9.60
N PHE A 20 12.69 25.04 9.46
CA PHE A 20 12.56 24.14 10.60
C PHE A 20 13.90 23.93 11.32
N GLU A 21 13.92 24.22 12.62
CA GLU A 21 15.13 24.18 13.45
C GLU A 21 14.82 23.64 14.85
N LYS A 22 15.70 22.76 15.34
CA LYS A 22 15.58 22.16 16.67
C LYS A 22 15.63 23.24 17.77
N GLY A 23 14.76 23.11 18.77
CA GLY A 23 14.71 24.01 19.92
C GLY A 23 13.94 25.32 19.70
N LYS A 24 13.39 25.55 18.50
CA LYS A 24 12.54 26.71 18.21
C LYS A 24 11.05 26.39 18.34
N ILE A 25 10.25 27.44 18.52
CA ILE A 25 8.78 27.37 18.51
C ILE A 25 8.28 27.83 17.15
N PHE A 26 7.44 27.01 16.53
CA PHE A 26 6.82 27.31 15.25
C PHE A 26 5.33 27.56 15.41
N ARG A 27 4.79 28.48 14.60
CA ARG A 27 3.35 28.70 14.43
C ARG A 27 3.09 28.69 12.94
N THR A 28 2.16 27.87 12.50
CA THR A 28 1.75 27.80 11.10
C THR A 28 0.23 27.79 11.00
N ASN A 29 -0.28 28.41 9.94
CA ASN A 29 -1.67 28.31 9.52
C ASN A 29 -1.82 27.36 8.33
N GLU A 30 -0.70 26.82 7.83
CA GLU A 30 -0.62 25.87 6.72
C GLU A 30 -0.42 24.47 7.31
N TYR A 31 -1.54 23.76 7.47
CA TYR A 31 -1.55 22.40 7.98
C TYR A 31 -2.69 21.60 7.36
N GLN A 32 -2.50 20.28 7.27
CA GLN A 32 -3.48 19.37 6.71
C GLN A 32 -3.54 18.09 7.53
N TYR A 33 -4.77 17.63 7.80
CA TYR A 33 -5.04 16.37 8.49
C TYR A 33 -5.83 15.43 7.59
N THR A 34 -5.29 14.26 7.31
CA THR A 34 -5.90 13.25 6.43
C THR A 34 -6.08 11.92 7.15
N ALA A 35 -7.06 11.13 6.70
CA ALA A 35 -7.13 9.73 7.05
C ALA A 35 -5.95 9.02 6.38
N GLY A 36 -5.05 8.46 7.17
CA GLY A 36 -3.77 7.93 6.76
C GLY A 36 -3.63 6.43 7.01
N GLY A 37 -2.54 5.88 6.49
CA GLY A 37 -2.26 4.45 6.49
C GLY A 37 -2.29 3.87 5.07
N LYS A 38 -1.32 2.99 4.78
CA LYS A 38 -1.10 2.48 3.43
C LYS A 38 -2.36 1.88 2.80
N GLY A 39 -3.07 1.01 3.53
CA GLY A 39 -4.30 0.40 3.01
C GLY A 39 -5.42 1.43 2.76
N ILE A 40 -5.53 2.48 3.57
CA ILE A 40 -6.48 3.59 3.33
C ILE A 40 -6.10 4.38 2.07
N ASN A 41 -4.80 4.59 1.81
CA ASN A 41 -4.35 5.22 0.57
C ASN A 41 -4.71 4.35 -0.65
N VAL A 42 -4.53 3.03 -0.55
CA VAL A 42 -5.00 2.09 -1.58
C VAL A 42 -6.51 2.26 -1.80
N THR A 43 -7.32 2.32 -0.73
CA THR A 43 -8.77 2.51 -0.82
C THR A 43 -9.15 3.79 -1.56
N LYS A 44 -8.53 4.93 -1.20
CA LYS A 44 -8.81 6.23 -1.82
C LYS A 44 -8.55 6.21 -3.32
N VAL A 45 -7.42 5.65 -3.74
CA VAL A 45 -7.06 5.57 -5.15
C VAL A 45 -8.06 4.69 -5.91
N ILE A 46 -8.43 3.51 -5.37
CA ILE A 46 -9.46 2.65 -5.98
C ILE A 46 -10.79 3.41 -6.10
N ASN A 47 -11.19 4.13 -5.04
CA ASN A 47 -12.43 4.91 -5.03
C ASN A 47 -12.43 6.04 -6.08
N THR A 48 -11.28 6.66 -6.36
CA THR A 48 -11.14 7.65 -7.44
C THR A 48 -11.51 7.06 -8.81
N PHE A 49 -11.22 5.78 -9.05
CA PHE A 49 -11.64 5.10 -10.28
C PHE A 49 -13.15 4.77 -10.34
N GLY A 50 -13.90 5.03 -9.27
CA GLY A 50 -15.32 4.69 -9.14
C GLY A 50 -15.57 3.20 -8.94
N ASP A 51 -14.54 2.41 -8.60
CA ASP A 51 -14.65 0.96 -8.42
C ASP A 51 -15.12 0.60 -7.00
N PRO A 52 -15.91 -0.48 -6.83
CA PRO A 52 -16.43 -0.89 -5.52
C PRO A 52 -15.31 -1.40 -4.60
N VAL A 53 -15.12 -0.68 -3.49
CA VAL A 53 -14.11 -0.97 -2.47
C VAL A 53 -14.65 -0.79 -1.06
N LEU A 54 -14.27 -1.70 -0.15
CA LEU A 54 -14.52 -1.58 1.29
C LEU A 54 -13.19 -1.45 2.05
N ALA A 55 -13.10 -0.50 2.97
CA ALA A 55 -11.99 -0.40 3.92
C ALA A 55 -12.31 -1.12 5.23
N THR A 56 -11.38 -1.94 5.72
CA THR A 56 -11.48 -2.62 7.02
C THR A 56 -10.14 -2.62 7.77
N GLY A 57 -10.16 -3.05 9.03
CA GLY A 57 -9.01 -3.07 9.94
C GLY A 57 -9.43 -2.69 11.35
N PHE A 58 -8.56 -1.94 12.06
CA PHE A 58 -8.81 -1.47 13.42
C PHE A 58 -8.87 0.06 13.50
N LEU A 59 -9.87 0.60 14.19
CA LEU A 59 -9.96 2.01 14.54
C LEU A 59 -10.33 2.15 16.01
N GLY A 60 -9.92 3.22 16.67
CA GLY A 60 -10.29 3.39 18.07
C GLY A 60 -10.22 4.83 18.54
N GLY A 61 -11.02 5.12 19.55
CA GLY A 61 -11.16 6.45 20.13
C GLY A 61 -11.68 7.52 19.15
N ARG A 62 -11.33 8.77 19.45
CA ARG A 62 -11.76 9.94 18.66
C ARG A 62 -11.02 10.05 17.33
N ASN A 63 -9.76 9.63 17.31
CA ASN A 63 -8.95 9.59 16.10
C ASN A 63 -9.51 8.56 15.11
N GLY A 64 -9.96 7.41 15.61
CA GLY A 64 -10.68 6.42 14.80
C GLY A 64 -11.97 7.00 14.21
N THR A 65 -12.77 7.68 15.04
CA THR A 65 -13.99 8.37 14.58
C THR A 65 -13.70 9.43 13.52
N TYR A 66 -12.63 10.21 13.68
CA TYR A 66 -12.21 11.19 12.69
C TYR A 66 -11.88 10.57 11.32
N ILE A 67 -11.27 9.38 11.32
CA ILE A 67 -10.99 8.64 10.08
C ILE A 67 -12.30 8.22 9.40
N ILE A 68 -13.27 7.69 10.16
CA ILE A 68 -14.60 7.35 9.64
C ILE A 68 -15.25 8.58 8.98
N ASP A 69 -15.26 9.73 9.66
CA ASP A 69 -15.84 10.97 9.12
C ASP A 69 -15.15 11.42 7.83
N LYS A 70 -13.83 11.22 7.72
CA LYS A 70 -13.07 11.55 6.52
C LYS A 70 -13.37 10.61 5.36
N LEU A 71 -13.47 9.30 5.60
CA LEU A 71 -13.84 8.33 4.58
C LEU A 71 -15.27 8.56 4.09
N ALA A 72 -16.21 8.86 4.99
CA ALA A 72 -17.60 9.17 4.66
C ALA A 72 -17.73 10.40 3.75
N LYS A 73 -16.93 11.46 3.97
CA LYS A 73 -16.93 12.68 3.14
C LYS A 73 -16.55 12.45 1.68
N ILE A 74 -15.84 11.35 1.39
CA ILE A 74 -15.44 10.95 0.04
C ILE A 74 -16.16 9.68 -0.43
N ASN A 75 -17.27 9.33 0.24
CA ASN A 75 -18.15 8.20 -0.08
C ASN A 75 -17.45 6.82 -0.08
N ILE A 76 -16.44 6.63 0.77
CA ILE A 76 -15.79 5.33 0.93
C ILE A 76 -16.54 4.50 1.97
N GLU A 77 -17.06 3.35 1.52
CA GLU A 77 -17.60 2.33 2.40
C GLU A 77 -16.51 1.74 3.30
N ASN A 78 -16.85 1.48 4.54
CA ASN A 78 -15.94 0.89 5.50
C ASN A 78 -16.65 0.04 6.55
N ASP A 79 -15.91 -0.92 7.10
CA ASP A 79 -16.34 -1.81 8.18
C ASP A 79 -15.11 -2.10 9.06
N PHE A 80 -14.83 -1.20 10.00
CA PHE A 80 -13.68 -1.31 10.91
C PHE A 80 -14.10 -1.88 12.26
N ILE A 81 -13.24 -2.71 12.85
CA ILE A 81 -13.38 -3.11 14.26
C ILE A 81 -12.98 -1.93 15.14
N PHE A 82 -13.90 -1.48 15.97
CA PHE A 82 -13.61 -0.48 16.99
C PHE A 82 -12.91 -1.12 18.19
N ILE A 83 -11.72 -0.61 18.51
CA ILE A 83 -10.84 -1.10 19.58
C ILE A 83 -10.82 -0.11 20.76
N ASN A 84 -10.36 -0.58 21.91
CA ASN A 84 -10.22 0.21 23.13
C ASN A 84 -9.11 1.26 23.03
N GLY A 85 -8.02 0.94 22.33
CA GLY A 85 -6.88 1.84 22.12
C GLY A 85 -7.21 3.02 21.20
N GLU A 86 -6.47 4.12 21.31
CA GLU A 86 -6.64 5.28 20.43
C GLU A 86 -5.88 5.07 19.11
N THR A 87 -6.51 5.31 17.96
CA THR A 87 -5.81 5.30 16.66
C THR A 87 -4.70 6.34 16.65
N ARG A 88 -3.54 5.97 16.10
CA ARG A 88 -2.33 6.79 16.15
C ARG A 88 -2.37 8.04 15.28
N SER A 89 -1.45 8.96 15.55
CA SER A 89 -1.10 10.05 14.64
C SER A 89 0.31 9.86 14.06
N CYS A 90 0.46 10.26 12.80
CA CYS A 90 1.77 10.44 12.18
C CYS A 90 1.94 11.93 11.91
N ILE A 91 3.06 12.51 12.31
CA ILE A 91 3.34 13.94 12.10
C ILE A 91 4.41 14.07 11.03
N ASN A 92 4.13 14.84 9.99
CA ASN A 92 5.11 15.30 9.02
C ASN A 92 5.29 16.81 9.15
N ILE A 93 6.51 17.25 9.39
CA ILE A 93 6.91 18.66 9.36
C ILE A 93 7.64 18.88 8.04
N ALA A 94 6.97 19.56 7.11
CA ALA A 94 7.52 19.90 5.81
C ALA A 94 8.12 21.32 5.89
N SER A 95 9.40 21.42 5.54
CA SER A 95 10.16 22.67 5.61
C SER A 95 10.29 23.30 4.22
N SER A 96 10.44 24.63 4.17
CA SER A 96 10.58 25.41 2.93
C SER A 96 11.82 25.06 2.10
N ASP A 97 12.81 24.38 2.69
CA ASP A 97 13.99 23.85 2.00
C ASP A 97 13.73 22.50 1.30
N GLY A 98 12.49 21.99 1.34
CA GLY A 98 12.08 20.72 0.77
C GLY A 98 12.33 19.51 1.68
N SER A 99 12.92 19.71 2.86
CA SER A 99 13.12 18.63 3.83
C SER A 99 11.82 18.26 4.55
N ASN A 100 11.70 16.99 4.93
CA ASN A 100 10.58 16.47 5.71
C ASN A 100 11.12 15.81 6.99
N THR A 101 10.50 16.10 8.14
CA THR A 101 10.78 15.44 9.42
C THR A 101 9.52 14.71 9.89
N GLU A 102 9.63 13.39 10.08
CA GLU A 102 8.51 12.54 10.45
C GLU A 102 8.61 12.04 11.90
N ILE A 103 7.48 12.06 12.60
CA ILE A 103 7.28 11.42 13.91
C ILE A 103 6.16 10.40 13.76
N LEU A 104 6.50 9.12 13.88
CA LEU A 104 5.59 8.01 13.68
C LEU A 104 5.30 7.35 15.04
N GLU A 105 4.07 7.49 15.54
CA GLU A 105 3.63 6.77 16.72
C GLU A 105 3.49 5.27 16.39
N SER A 106 3.83 4.40 17.35
CA SER A 106 3.70 2.93 17.18
C SER A 106 2.24 2.50 17.02
N GLY A 107 1.33 3.27 17.62
CA GLY A 107 -0.10 3.03 17.66
C GLY A 107 -0.58 2.10 18.77
N PRO A 108 -1.86 1.74 18.72
CA PRO A 108 -2.51 1.04 19.82
C PRO A 108 -1.96 -0.38 19.96
N THR A 109 -2.21 -0.98 21.12
CA THR A 109 -2.05 -2.43 21.31
C THR A 109 -3.41 -3.08 21.09
N ILE A 110 -3.45 -4.07 20.20
CA ILE A 110 -4.65 -4.86 19.92
C ILE A 110 -4.68 -6.05 20.86
N ASP A 111 -5.81 -6.28 21.52
CA ASP A 111 -5.99 -7.45 22.37
C ASP A 111 -6.51 -8.67 21.58
N GLU A 112 -6.51 -9.83 22.24
CA GLU A 112 -6.93 -11.10 21.62
C GLU A 112 -8.42 -11.11 21.25
N GLU A 113 -9.28 -10.43 22.01
CA GLU A 113 -10.71 -10.35 21.74
C GLU A 113 -10.98 -9.51 20.48
N GLU A 114 -10.31 -8.36 20.37
CA GLU A 114 -10.33 -7.48 19.21
C GLU A 114 -9.81 -8.18 17.95
N LEU A 115 -8.71 -8.92 18.06
CA LEU A 115 -8.18 -9.73 16.95
C LEU A 115 -9.17 -10.82 16.52
N ASN A 116 -9.79 -11.52 17.47
CA ASN A 116 -10.78 -12.54 17.16
C ASN A 116 -12.03 -11.95 16.47
N LYS A 117 -12.50 -10.77 16.89
CA LYS A 117 -13.56 -10.02 16.20
C LYS A 117 -13.17 -9.69 14.77
N PHE A 118 -11.92 -9.26 14.56
CA PHE A 118 -11.42 -8.98 13.21
C PHE A 118 -11.39 -10.23 12.33
N TYR A 119 -10.96 -11.39 12.84
CA TYR A 119 -10.99 -12.63 12.05
C TYR A 119 -12.42 -13.03 11.66
N GLN A 120 -13.39 -12.90 12.57
CA GLN A 120 -14.80 -13.18 12.27
C GLN A 120 -15.34 -12.25 11.19
N LEU A 121 -15.05 -10.94 11.31
CA LEU A 121 -15.42 -9.96 10.29
C LEU A 121 -14.78 -10.31 8.95
N TYR A 122 -13.47 -10.54 8.92
CA TYR A 122 -12.74 -10.88 7.71
C TYR A 122 -13.30 -12.11 7.00
N ASP A 123 -13.58 -13.19 7.74
CA ASP A 123 -14.18 -14.41 7.18
C ASP A 123 -15.52 -14.14 6.48
N SER A 124 -16.37 -13.28 7.07
CA SER A 124 -17.66 -12.88 6.50
C SER A 124 -17.51 -12.00 5.25
N LEU A 125 -16.49 -11.14 5.22
CA LEU A 125 -16.20 -10.29 4.07
C LEU A 125 -15.66 -11.11 2.90
N LEU A 126 -14.89 -12.16 3.14
CA LEU A 126 -14.36 -13.01 2.06
C LEU A 126 -15.47 -13.66 1.21
N ASP A 127 -16.72 -13.74 1.66
CA ASP A 127 -17.83 -14.24 0.83
C ASP A 127 -18.25 -13.24 -0.27
N LYS A 128 -17.97 -11.95 -0.09
CA LYS A 128 -18.41 -10.86 -0.98
C LYS A 128 -17.27 -10.28 -1.83
N TYR A 129 -16.04 -10.33 -1.32
CA TYR A 129 -14.89 -9.68 -1.95
C TYR A 129 -13.96 -10.72 -2.60
N ASN A 130 -13.40 -10.38 -3.76
CA ASN A 130 -12.58 -11.31 -4.59
C ASN A 130 -11.10 -10.94 -4.65
N ILE A 131 -10.80 -9.66 -4.43
CA ILE A 131 -9.45 -9.11 -4.44
C ILE A 131 -9.23 -8.46 -3.08
N ILE A 132 -8.21 -8.88 -2.36
CA ILE A 132 -7.90 -8.42 -1.01
C ILE A 132 -6.55 -7.71 -1.07
N CYS A 133 -6.49 -6.46 -0.64
CA CYS A 133 -5.25 -5.70 -0.54
C CYS A 133 -4.93 -5.46 0.93
N ALA A 134 -3.80 -5.95 1.41
CA ALA A 134 -3.35 -5.66 2.77
C ALA A 134 -2.01 -4.91 2.71
N SER A 135 -1.99 -3.72 3.32
CA SER A 135 -0.86 -2.81 3.19
C SER A 135 -0.51 -2.16 4.53
N GLY A 136 0.79 -2.04 4.80
CA GLY A 136 1.31 -1.31 5.95
C GLY A 136 1.90 -2.17 7.07
N SER A 137 2.30 -1.48 8.13
CA SER A 137 2.84 -2.05 9.37
C SER A 137 1.71 -2.60 10.25
N LEU A 138 2.10 -3.40 11.25
CA LEU A 138 1.19 -3.87 12.29
C LEU A 138 1.19 -2.91 13.49
N PRO A 139 0.06 -2.78 14.21
CA PRO A 139 0.04 -2.25 15.57
C PRO A 139 0.64 -3.26 16.55
N ASN A 140 0.88 -2.83 17.79
CA ASN A 140 1.34 -3.74 18.84
C ASN A 140 0.27 -4.79 19.18
N GLY A 141 0.68 -5.95 19.71
CA GLY A 141 -0.23 -7.01 20.16
C GLY A 141 -0.65 -8.00 19.08
N LEU A 142 -0.52 -7.66 17.79
CA LEU A 142 -0.80 -8.61 16.71
C LEU A 142 0.33 -9.64 16.53
N PRO A 143 0.00 -10.91 16.22
CA PRO A 143 0.98 -11.91 15.83
C PRO A 143 1.79 -11.46 14.61
N VAL A 144 3.10 -11.75 14.62
CA VAL A 144 4.01 -11.37 13.53
C VAL A 144 3.61 -12.01 12.19
N ASP A 145 2.94 -13.15 12.24
CA ASP A 145 2.46 -13.95 11.13
C ASP A 145 0.98 -13.69 10.78
N ILE A 146 0.34 -12.62 11.28
CA ILE A 146 -1.07 -12.35 10.97
C ILE A 146 -1.38 -12.37 9.46
N TYR A 147 -0.51 -11.80 8.62
CA TYR A 147 -0.73 -11.83 7.16
C TYR A 147 -0.66 -13.25 6.58
N ASN A 148 0.12 -14.15 7.17
CA ASN A 148 0.13 -15.57 6.80
C ASN A 148 -1.29 -16.14 6.96
N GLU A 149 -1.90 -15.95 8.13
CA GLU A 149 -3.24 -16.45 8.42
C GLU A 149 -4.32 -15.78 7.53
N LEU A 150 -4.21 -14.47 7.26
CA LEU A 150 -5.14 -13.77 6.36
C LEU A 150 -5.05 -14.28 4.92
N ILE A 151 -3.84 -14.52 4.41
CA ILE A 151 -3.61 -15.06 3.07
C ILE A 151 -4.13 -16.49 2.98
N LYS A 152 -3.86 -17.32 3.99
CA LYS A 152 -4.34 -18.71 4.06
C LYS A 152 -5.87 -18.80 3.98
N ARG A 153 -6.58 -17.94 4.69
CA ARG A 153 -8.05 -17.84 4.65
C ARG A 153 -8.57 -17.37 3.29
N ALA A 154 -7.92 -16.38 2.68
CA ALA A 154 -8.23 -15.92 1.33
C ALA A 154 -8.04 -17.03 0.29
N ASN A 155 -6.91 -17.75 0.35
CA ASN A 155 -6.59 -18.83 -0.59
C ASN A 155 -7.57 -20.00 -0.48
N LYS A 156 -8.02 -20.36 0.73
CA LYS A 156 -9.08 -21.38 0.93
C LYS A 156 -10.40 -21.02 0.23
N LYS A 157 -10.65 -19.73 -0.01
CA LYS A 157 -11.81 -19.21 -0.73
C LYS A 157 -11.45 -18.73 -2.14
N GLU A 158 -10.28 -19.11 -2.66
CA GLU A 158 -9.79 -18.78 -4.02
C GLU A 158 -9.75 -17.26 -4.31
N LYS A 159 -9.43 -16.46 -3.28
CA LYS A 159 -9.37 -14.99 -3.39
C LYS A 159 -7.96 -14.53 -3.77
N LYS A 160 -7.86 -13.50 -4.61
CA LYS A 160 -6.57 -12.92 -4.99
C LYS A 160 -6.09 -11.97 -3.89
N PHE A 161 -5.03 -12.33 -3.20
CA PHE A 161 -4.45 -11.52 -2.13
C PHE A 161 -3.22 -10.75 -2.60
N ILE A 162 -3.25 -9.41 -2.49
CA ILE A 162 -2.13 -8.50 -2.76
C ILE A 162 -1.55 -8.04 -1.42
N LEU A 163 -0.28 -8.36 -1.17
CA LEU A 163 0.43 -8.01 0.06
C LEU A 163 1.49 -6.92 -0.20
N ASP A 164 1.36 -5.80 0.51
CA ASP A 164 2.37 -4.71 0.52
C ASP A 164 2.77 -4.36 1.96
N THR A 165 3.70 -5.15 2.49
CA THR A 165 4.29 -4.98 3.81
C THR A 165 5.81 -5.22 3.74
N SER A 166 6.49 -5.14 4.87
CA SER A 166 7.95 -5.21 4.93
C SER A 166 8.45 -6.10 6.07
N GLY A 167 9.75 -6.39 6.05
CA GLY A 167 10.43 -7.09 7.14
C GLY A 167 9.86 -8.49 7.41
N GLU A 168 9.77 -8.85 8.70
CA GLU A 168 9.35 -10.19 9.11
C GLU A 168 7.90 -10.50 8.70
N HIS A 169 7.02 -9.51 8.67
CA HIS A 169 5.64 -9.67 8.22
C HIS A 169 5.55 -10.10 6.76
N LEU A 170 6.41 -9.53 5.89
CA LEU A 170 6.50 -9.95 4.50
C LEU A 170 7.06 -11.37 4.41
N ALA A 171 8.14 -11.65 5.15
CA ALA A 171 8.78 -12.96 5.19
C ALA A 171 7.82 -14.08 5.63
N LYS A 172 6.95 -13.82 6.61
CA LYS A 172 5.94 -14.78 7.05
C LYS A 172 4.76 -14.87 6.08
N GLY A 173 4.32 -13.74 5.52
CA GLY A 173 3.20 -13.67 4.59
C GLY A 173 3.45 -14.45 3.29
N ILE A 174 4.66 -14.35 2.71
CA ILE A 174 5.00 -15.05 1.46
C ILE A 174 4.91 -16.58 1.56
N MET A 175 5.00 -17.15 2.76
CA MET A 175 4.93 -18.60 2.97
C MET A 175 3.56 -19.17 2.58
N GLU A 176 2.50 -18.36 2.61
CA GLU A 176 1.14 -18.75 2.20
C GLU A 176 0.82 -18.31 0.78
N ARG A 177 1.82 -17.92 -0.03
CA ARG A 177 1.67 -17.70 -1.48
C ARG A 177 0.56 -16.68 -1.81
N PRO A 178 0.70 -15.39 -1.42
CA PRO A 178 -0.19 -14.36 -1.92
C PRO A 178 -0.13 -14.31 -3.45
N TYR A 179 -1.20 -13.82 -4.08
CA TYR A 179 -1.25 -13.63 -5.53
C TYR A 179 -0.17 -12.64 -6.00
N LEU A 180 -0.03 -11.52 -5.28
CA LEU A 180 0.95 -10.48 -5.60
C LEU A 180 1.68 -9.97 -4.36
N ILE A 181 2.99 -9.77 -4.47
CA ILE A 181 3.76 -8.97 -3.51
C ILE A 181 4.42 -7.77 -4.20
N LYS A 182 4.54 -6.64 -3.49
CA LYS A 182 5.17 -5.41 -4.01
C LYS A 182 6.31 -4.86 -3.14
N PRO A 183 7.39 -5.60 -2.87
CA PRO A 183 8.51 -5.00 -2.17
C PRO A 183 9.24 -3.96 -3.05
N ASN A 184 9.91 -3.00 -2.43
CA ASN A 184 10.95 -2.23 -3.09
C ASN A 184 12.31 -2.98 -3.05
N LYS A 185 13.34 -2.41 -3.68
CA LYS A 185 14.68 -3.01 -3.71
C LYS A 185 15.27 -3.27 -2.32
N GLU A 186 15.08 -2.37 -1.37
CA GLU A 186 15.60 -2.51 0.00
C GLU A 186 14.85 -3.58 0.80
N GLU A 187 13.53 -3.62 0.65
CA GLU A 187 12.68 -4.64 1.26
C GLU A 187 13.01 -6.02 0.71
N LEU A 188 13.23 -6.16 -0.60
CA LEU A 188 13.69 -7.41 -1.20
C LEU A 188 15.06 -7.81 -0.65
N SER A 189 16.02 -6.87 -0.59
CA SER A 189 17.36 -7.11 -0.04
C SER A 189 17.32 -7.63 1.40
N LYS A 190 16.44 -7.06 2.24
CA LYS A 190 16.23 -7.54 3.62
C LYS A 190 15.59 -8.92 3.64
N LEU A 191 14.59 -9.16 2.79
CA LEU A 191 13.86 -10.42 2.70
C LEU A 191 14.77 -11.60 2.30
N ILE A 192 15.70 -11.38 1.37
CA ILE A 192 16.64 -12.43 0.91
C ILE A 192 17.96 -12.47 1.72
N GLY A 193 18.14 -11.56 2.68
CA GLY A 193 19.33 -11.51 3.53
C GLY A 193 20.65 -11.20 2.80
N ARG A 194 20.61 -10.56 1.63
CA ARG A 194 21.82 -10.18 0.86
C ARG A 194 21.62 -8.87 0.10
N ASN A 195 22.72 -8.17 -0.15
CA ASN A 195 22.72 -6.93 -0.94
C ASN A 195 22.32 -7.20 -2.40
N ILE A 196 21.62 -6.24 -3.00
CA ILE A 196 21.20 -6.25 -4.41
C ILE A 196 21.94 -5.12 -5.13
N ASN A 197 22.84 -5.46 -6.03
CA ASN A 197 23.67 -4.51 -6.75
C ASN A 197 23.34 -4.45 -8.25
N SER A 198 22.74 -5.50 -8.80
CA SER A 198 22.34 -5.56 -10.21
C SER A 198 20.92 -6.08 -10.42
N GLU A 199 20.43 -6.01 -11.65
CA GLU A 199 19.16 -6.62 -12.05
C GLU A 199 19.21 -8.15 -11.90
N GLU A 200 20.34 -8.78 -12.20
CA GLU A 200 20.53 -10.23 -12.04
C GLU A 200 20.47 -10.67 -10.57
N ASP A 201 20.83 -9.80 -9.62
CA ASP A 201 20.64 -10.08 -8.19
C ASP A 201 19.14 -10.10 -7.82
N ILE A 202 18.33 -9.23 -8.44
CA ILE A 202 16.87 -9.19 -8.29
C ILE A 202 16.27 -10.47 -8.86
N ILE A 203 16.60 -10.82 -10.11
CA ILE A 203 16.11 -12.05 -10.77
C ILE A 203 16.41 -13.27 -9.88
N ARG A 204 17.65 -13.41 -9.43
CA ARG A 204 18.04 -14.50 -8.52
C ARG A 204 17.36 -14.43 -7.15
N GLY A 205 16.96 -13.24 -6.69
CA GLY A 205 16.31 -13.03 -5.40
C GLY A 205 14.83 -13.43 -5.43
N VAL A 206 14.15 -13.21 -6.55
CA VAL A 206 12.71 -13.50 -6.68
C VAL A 206 12.41 -14.91 -7.19
N LYS A 207 13.37 -15.56 -7.87
CA LYS A 207 13.19 -16.89 -8.48
C LYS A 207 12.56 -17.91 -7.53
N GLY A 208 13.09 -18.05 -6.32
CA GLY A 208 12.56 -19.00 -5.33
C GLY A 208 11.13 -18.68 -4.90
N PHE A 209 10.71 -17.41 -4.88
CA PHE A 209 9.35 -17.03 -4.51
C PHE A 209 8.33 -17.38 -5.61
N ILE A 210 8.72 -17.22 -6.87
CA ILE A 210 7.91 -17.62 -8.04
C ILE A 210 7.78 -19.14 -8.09
N GLU A 211 8.88 -19.86 -7.96
CA GLU A 211 8.90 -21.34 -7.92
C GLU A 211 8.07 -21.89 -6.75
N ASN A 212 7.98 -21.15 -5.64
CA ASN A 212 7.14 -21.49 -4.51
C ASN A 212 5.66 -21.08 -4.66
N GLY A 213 5.27 -20.49 -5.80
CA GLY A 213 3.86 -20.30 -6.19
C GLY A 213 3.31 -18.88 -6.05
N ILE A 214 4.14 -17.86 -5.82
CA ILE A 214 3.68 -16.46 -5.93
C ILE A 214 3.54 -16.10 -7.41
N GLU A 215 2.33 -15.77 -7.85
CA GLU A 215 2.03 -15.54 -9.27
C GLU A 215 2.62 -14.23 -9.80
N VAL A 216 2.67 -13.18 -8.98
CA VAL A 216 3.17 -11.86 -9.39
C VAL A 216 4.09 -11.27 -8.31
N ILE A 217 5.29 -10.86 -8.72
CA ILE A 217 6.23 -10.15 -7.85
C ILE A 217 6.59 -8.84 -8.51
N CYS A 218 6.22 -7.72 -7.88
CA CYS A 218 6.53 -6.38 -8.38
C CYS A 218 7.63 -5.73 -7.54
N ILE A 219 8.83 -5.59 -8.10
CA ILE A 219 9.94 -4.88 -7.46
C ILE A 219 9.92 -3.43 -7.93
N SER A 220 9.44 -2.55 -7.06
CA SER A 220 9.42 -1.10 -7.35
C SER A 220 10.83 -0.49 -7.22
N LEU A 221 11.18 0.38 -8.18
CA LEU A 221 12.50 1.01 -8.31
C LEU A 221 12.43 2.55 -8.30
N GLY A 222 11.35 3.12 -7.78
CA GLY A 222 11.15 4.58 -7.71
C GLY A 222 11.04 5.22 -9.09
N ASP A 223 11.88 6.22 -9.36
CA ASP A 223 11.94 6.95 -10.63
C ASP A 223 12.40 6.09 -11.82
N LYS A 224 12.96 4.92 -11.56
CA LYS A 224 13.35 3.91 -12.56
C LYS A 224 12.22 2.94 -12.93
N GLY A 225 11.01 3.14 -12.40
CA GLY A 225 9.87 2.28 -12.70
C GLY A 225 9.87 0.99 -11.88
N ALA A 226 9.70 -0.16 -12.53
CA ALA A 226 9.60 -1.45 -11.83
C ALA A 226 10.12 -2.64 -12.66
N LEU A 227 10.50 -3.70 -11.96
CA LEU A 227 10.68 -5.03 -12.52
C LEU A 227 9.56 -5.93 -11.99
N VAL A 228 8.75 -6.48 -12.89
CA VAL A 228 7.60 -7.31 -12.52
C VAL A 228 7.81 -8.72 -13.06
N PHE A 229 7.56 -9.73 -12.24
CA PHE A 229 7.81 -11.12 -12.56
C PHE A 229 6.53 -11.93 -12.49
N ASN A 230 6.39 -12.87 -13.41
CA ASN A 230 5.46 -14.00 -13.30
C ASN A 230 6.21 -15.32 -13.56
N ASN A 231 5.49 -16.43 -13.67
CA ASN A 231 6.09 -17.76 -13.85
C ASN A 231 6.93 -17.94 -15.13
N GLU A 232 6.78 -17.06 -16.13
CA GLU A 232 7.41 -17.23 -17.45
C GLU A 232 8.30 -16.06 -17.88
N TYR A 233 7.99 -14.86 -17.39
CA TYR A 233 8.60 -13.62 -17.86
C TYR A 233 8.94 -12.68 -16.72
N MET A 234 10.03 -11.96 -16.94
CA MET A 234 10.30 -10.67 -16.32
C MET A 234 9.84 -9.56 -17.27
N TYR A 235 9.20 -8.54 -16.71
CA TYR A 235 8.78 -7.34 -17.40
C TYR A 235 9.54 -6.16 -16.81
N ARG A 236 10.28 -5.45 -17.65
CA ARG A 236 10.85 -4.15 -17.29
C ARG A 236 9.84 -3.08 -17.65
N VAL A 237 9.43 -2.30 -16.65
CA VAL A 237 8.42 -1.25 -16.78
C VAL A 237 9.09 0.10 -16.62
N ASP A 238 9.30 0.80 -17.73
CA ASP A 238 9.87 2.13 -17.74
C ASP A 238 8.76 3.18 -17.63
N ILE A 239 8.89 4.07 -16.65
CA ILE A 239 7.97 5.18 -16.42
C ILE A 239 8.53 6.48 -17.02
N PRO A 240 7.66 7.39 -17.50
CA PRO A 240 8.12 8.69 -17.97
C PRO A 240 8.65 9.56 -16.82
N LYS A 241 9.61 10.44 -17.11
CA LYS A 241 9.97 11.53 -16.20
C LYS A 241 8.79 12.51 -16.07
N VAL A 242 8.49 12.89 -14.84
CA VAL A 242 7.45 13.83 -14.46
C VAL A 242 7.99 14.81 -13.42
N GLU A 243 7.30 15.93 -13.23
CA GLU A 243 7.54 16.80 -12.09
C GLU A 243 6.98 16.14 -10.83
N VAL A 244 7.85 15.93 -9.83
CA VAL A 244 7.51 15.22 -8.60
C VAL A 244 7.18 16.22 -7.50
N MET A 245 5.99 16.11 -6.93
CA MET A 245 5.55 16.90 -5.79
C MET A 245 5.66 16.10 -4.48
N ASN A 246 5.16 14.87 -4.43
CA ASN A 246 5.19 14.02 -3.24
C ASN A 246 5.18 12.53 -3.60
N THR A 247 6.25 11.80 -3.26
CA THR A 247 6.34 10.35 -3.56
C THR A 247 5.66 9.46 -2.51
N VAL A 248 5.23 10.02 -1.38
CA VAL A 248 4.54 9.26 -0.34
C VAL A 248 3.20 8.77 -0.89
N GLY A 249 2.92 7.47 -0.74
CA GLY A 249 1.71 6.84 -1.27
C GLY A 249 1.81 6.37 -2.72
N SER A 250 2.93 6.59 -3.42
CA SER A 250 3.10 6.08 -4.80
C SER A 250 3.10 4.55 -4.86
N GLY A 251 3.68 3.89 -3.85
CA GLY A 251 3.60 2.43 -3.71
C GLY A 251 2.16 1.95 -3.50
N ASP A 252 1.43 2.61 -2.60
CA ASP A 252 0.03 2.30 -2.30
C ASP A 252 -0.85 2.49 -3.56
N SER A 253 -0.61 3.56 -4.30
CA SER A 253 -1.30 3.87 -5.56
C SER A 253 -1.01 2.83 -6.64
N MET A 254 0.21 2.30 -6.68
CA MET A 254 0.56 1.18 -7.57
C MET A 254 -0.21 -0.10 -7.20
N VAL A 255 -0.34 -0.42 -5.90
CA VAL A 255 -1.17 -1.53 -5.40
C VAL A 255 -2.63 -1.35 -5.80
N ALA A 256 -3.17 -0.14 -5.68
CA ALA A 256 -4.52 0.18 -6.13
C ALA A 256 -4.68 -0.07 -7.64
N GLY A 257 -3.73 0.34 -8.47
CA GLY A 257 -3.78 0.07 -9.92
C GLY A 257 -3.72 -1.42 -10.26
N PHE A 258 -2.97 -2.24 -9.52
CA PHE A 258 -3.03 -3.69 -9.65
C PHE A 258 -4.43 -4.22 -9.30
N ALA A 259 -5.00 -3.80 -8.18
CA ALA A 259 -6.32 -4.24 -7.74
C ALA A 259 -7.43 -3.86 -8.73
N VAL A 260 -7.42 -2.62 -9.24
CA VAL A 260 -8.35 -2.12 -10.26
C VAL A 260 -8.23 -2.94 -11.55
N SER A 261 -7.00 -3.20 -12.01
CA SER A 261 -6.77 -4.00 -13.22
C SER A 261 -7.30 -5.42 -13.10
N LEU A 262 -7.08 -6.06 -11.94
CA LEU A 262 -7.62 -7.39 -11.65
C LEU A 262 -9.14 -7.40 -11.60
N LEU A 263 -9.75 -6.36 -11.02
CA LEU A 263 -11.21 -6.23 -10.95
C LEU A 263 -11.83 -6.07 -12.34
N ARG A 264 -11.18 -5.28 -13.20
CA ARG A 264 -11.64 -4.98 -14.56
C ARG A 264 -11.24 -6.02 -15.61
N GLY A 265 -10.47 -7.04 -15.21
CA GLY A 265 -10.06 -8.14 -16.10
C GLY A 265 -9.08 -7.71 -17.20
N TYR A 266 -8.23 -6.72 -16.92
CA TYR A 266 -7.22 -6.28 -17.88
C TYR A 266 -6.16 -7.36 -18.10
N ASP A 267 -5.59 -7.38 -19.31
CA ASP A 267 -4.44 -8.23 -19.60
C ASP A 267 -3.22 -7.79 -18.77
N PHE A 268 -2.20 -8.65 -18.72
CA PHE A 268 -1.06 -8.45 -17.85
C PHE A 268 -0.29 -7.15 -18.15
N GLU A 269 -0.06 -6.81 -19.41
CA GLU A 269 0.67 -5.59 -19.77
C GLU A 269 -0.15 -4.34 -19.48
N SER A 270 -1.45 -4.37 -19.77
CA SER A 270 -2.39 -3.30 -19.38
C SER A 270 -2.42 -3.11 -17.86
N MET A 271 -2.36 -4.19 -17.09
CA MET A 271 -2.24 -4.14 -15.62
C MET A 271 -0.95 -3.45 -15.17
N LEU A 272 0.19 -3.76 -15.79
CA LEU A 272 1.47 -3.11 -15.46
C LEU A 272 1.44 -1.62 -15.80
N ARG A 273 0.80 -1.23 -16.92
CA ARG A 273 0.64 0.17 -17.30
C ARG A 273 -0.20 0.93 -16.30
N LEU A 274 -1.36 0.39 -15.92
CA LEU A 274 -2.24 1.07 -14.97
C LEU A 274 -1.58 1.19 -13.59
N SER A 275 -0.98 0.11 -13.06
CA SER A 275 -0.34 0.15 -11.75
C SER A 275 0.81 1.17 -11.70
N SER A 276 1.70 1.16 -12.70
CA SER A 276 2.78 2.15 -12.79
C SER A 276 2.25 3.57 -13.00
N ALA A 277 1.19 3.75 -13.81
CA ALA A 277 0.59 5.07 -14.02
C ALA A 277 -0.01 5.64 -12.73
N CYS A 278 -0.70 4.83 -11.92
CA CYS A 278 -1.21 5.26 -10.62
C CYS A 278 -0.09 5.69 -9.67
N GLY A 279 1.00 4.91 -9.59
CA GLY A 279 2.16 5.25 -8.78
C GLY A 279 2.83 6.56 -9.20
N THR A 280 2.99 6.76 -10.51
CA THR A 280 3.55 8.00 -11.08
C THR A 280 2.60 9.19 -10.93
N ALA A 281 1.28 8.99 -11.11
CA ALA A 281 0.29 10.06 -10.96
C ALA A 281 0.22 10.57 -9.51
N ASN A 282 0.28 9.67 -8.51
CA ASN A 282 0.37 10.11 -7.11
C ASN A 282 1.62 10.95 -6.86
N ALA A 283 2.76 10.60 -7.48
CA ALA A 283 3.99 11.38 -7.33
C ALA A 283 3.86 12.82 -7.84
N MET A 284 2.90 13.07 -8.75
CA MET A 284 2.58 14.38 -9.29
C MET A 284 1.54 15.14 -8.43
N GLU A 285 1.03 14.58 -7.34
CA GLU A 285 0.08 15.22 -6.44
C GLU A 285 0.78 15.69 -5.16
N LEU A 286 0.25 16.73 -4.50
CA LEU A 286 0.69 17.11 -3.15
C LEU A 286 0.13 16.16 -2.08
N GLU A 287 -1.11 15.71 -2.28
CA GLU A 287 -1.83 14.86 -1.35
C GLU A 287 -1.49 13.38 -1.54
N THR A 288 -1.20 12.69 -0.44
CA THR A 288 -0.91 11.25 -0.40
C THR A 288 -2.14 10.41 -0.70
N GLY A 289 -2.00 9.40 -1.57
CA GLY A 289 -3.08 8.46 -1.91
C GLY A 289 -4.13 9.10 -2.81
N LYS A 290 -3.70 10.03 -3.68
CA LYS A 290 -4.53 10.74 -4.64
C LYS A 290 -3.95 10.57 -6.03
N VAL A 291 -4.83 10.44 -7.02
CA VAL A 291 -4.46 10.45 -8.42
C VAL A 291 -5.47 11.29 -9.20
N ASP A 292 -5.00 12.00 -10.21
CA ASP A 292 -5.84 12.62 -11.22
C ASP A 292 -5.99 11.64 -12.40
N LEU A 293 -7.23 11.30 -12.77
CA LEU A 293 -7.49 10.29 -13.80
C LEU A 293 -7.02 10.71 -15.19
N ASP A 294 -7.08 12.01 -15.54
CA ASP A 294 -6.57 12.50 -16.82
C ASP A 294 -5.05 12.35 -16.89
N ASN A 295 -4.36 12.54 -15.76
CA ASN A 295 -2.93 12.28 -15.67
C ASN A 295 -2.63 10.77 -15.79
N VAL A 296 -3.40 9.91 -15.11
CA VAL A 296 -3.26 8.45 -15.24
C VAL A 296 -3.40 8.01 -16.71
N ASP A 297 -4.44 8.47 -17.41
CA ASP A 297 -4.68 8.11 -18.82
C ASP A 297 -3.56 8.57 -19.75
N LYS A 298 -3.04 9.79 -19.54
CA LYS A 298 -1.86 10.29 -20.27
C LYS A 298 -0.61 9.45 -19.99
N LEU A 299 -0.43 8.98 -18.77
CA LEU A 299 0.75 8.21 -18.35
C LEU A 299 0.75 6.77 -18.88
N ILE A 300 -0.41 6.10 -18.93
CA ILE A 300 -0.55 4.73 -19.45
C ILE A 300 0.08 4.58 -20.84
N ASN A 301 -0.15 5.58 -21.71
CA ASN A 301 0.34 5.61 -23.09
C ASN A 301 1.85 5.88 -23.19
N ARG A 302 2.47 6.39 -22.12
CA ARG A 302 3.89 6.76 -22.08
C ARG A 302 4.76 5.72 -21.38
N ILE A 303 4.15 4.81 -20.63
CA ILE A 303 4.85 3.69 -20.00
C ILE A 303 5.35 2.74 -21.09
N LYS A 304 6.55 2.19 -20.93
CA LYS A 304 7.08 1.18 -21.85
C LYS A 304 7.27 -0.12 -21.10
N ILE A 305 6.92 -1.21 -21.75
CA ILE A 305 7.05 -2.55 -21.20
C ILE A 305 7.98 -3.32 -22.13
N GLU A 306 9.06 -3.85 -21.56
CA GLU A 306 9.93 -4.80 -22.21
C GLU A 306 9.76 -6.16 -21.55
N LYS A 307 9.37 -7.16 -22.35
CA LYS A 307 9.08 -8.52 -21.89
C LYS A 307 10.27 -9.44 -22.17
N ILE A 308 10.79 -10.07 -21.12
CA ILE A 308 12.01 -10.89 -21.14
C ILE A 308 11.67 -12.26 -20.57
N LYS A 309 12.01 -13.34 -21.30
CA LYS A 309 11.77 -14.71 -20.85
C LYS A 309 12.80 -15.12 -19.81
N ILE A 310 12.37 -15.77 -18.72
CA ILE A 310 13.21 -16.21 -17.59
C ILE A 310 13.17 -17.71 -17.36
#